data_AF-A0A451BT97-F1
#
_entry.id   AF-A0A451BT97-F1
#
_cell.length_a   1.000
_cell.length_b   1.000
_cell.length_c   1.000
_cell.angle_alpha   90.00
_cell.angle_beta   90.00
_cell.angle_gamma   90.00
#
_symmetry.space_group_name_H-M   'P 1'
#
loop_
_entity.id
_entity.type
_entity.pdbx_description
1 polymer ?
#
loop_
_entity_poly.entity_id
_entity_poly.type
_entity_poly.pdbx_seq_one_letter_code
_entity_poly.pdbx_strand_id
1 'polypeptide(L)'
;SLVGERVRIGETNIFPEYYLIPLKCFTDEIRDDLDQWLYAFKNNEVPDEFTAPGIVALKEKLDYLKMDEVERRRFDKHVDYARSEWGMIDHARRE
;
A
#
# COMPACT_ATOMS: atom_id res chain seq x y z
N SER A 1 27.83 9.03 8.98
CA SER A 1 27.29 7.77 8.44
C SER A 1 25.93 7.55 9.11
N LEU A 2 24.84 7.41 8.35
CA LEU A 2 23.49 7.17 8.90
C LEU A 2 23.29 5.72 9.38
N VAL A 3 24.32 4.89 9.27
CA VAL A 3 24.30 3.52 9.76
C VAL A 3 24.75 3.56 11.21
N GLY A 4 23.79 3.49 12.13
CA GLY A 4 24.05 3.28 13.55
C GLY A 4 24.84 1.99 13.80
N GLU A 5 25.47 1.89 14.97
CA GLU A 5 26.25 0.72 15.37
C GLU A 5 25.41 -0.56 15.28
N ARG A 6 25.89 -1.55 14.53
CA ARG A 6 25.18 -2.82 14.27
C ARG A 6 25.19 -3.69 15.53
N VAL A 7 24.16 -3.60 16.36
CA VAL A 7 23.87 -4.59 17.40
C VAL A 7 23.40 -5.88 16.74
N ARG A 8 24.08 -7.00 17.01
CA ARG A 8 23.76 -8.33 16.50
C ARG A 8 23.15 -9.19 17.60
N ILE A 9 22.06 -9.90 17.29
CA ILE A 9 21.57 -11.01 18.12
C ILE A 9 21.89 -12.30 17.34
N GLY A 10 22.92 -13.03 17.77
CA GLY A 10 23.44 -14.18 17.01
C GLY A 10 24.06 -13.76 15.67
N GLU A 11 23.69 -14.41 14.57
CA GLU A 11 24.18 -14.10 13.21
C GLU A 11 23.29 -13.09 12.45
N THR A 12 22.11 -12.79 12.96
CA THR A 12 21.11 -11.98 12.24
C THR A 12 21.22 -10.50 12.61
N ASN A 13 21.41 -9.65 11.60
CA ASN A 13 21.24 -8.21 11.76
C ASN A 13 19.75 -7.88 11.89
N ILE A 14 19.33 -7.43 13.06
CA ILE A 14 17.93 -7.11 13.38
C ILE A 14 17.57 -5.65 13.06
N PHE A 15 18.54 -4.83 12.64
CA PHE A 15 18.25 -3.45 12.26
C PHE A 15 17.61 -3.38 10.88
N PRO A 16 16.52 -2.59 10.72
CA PRO A 16 15.96 -2.33 9.41
C PRO A 16 16.96 -1.57 8.54
N GLU A 17 17.04 -1.95 7.28
CA GLU A 17 17.76 -1.21 6.26
C GLU A 17 16.81 -0.19 5.64
N TYR A 18 17.18 1.09 5.70
CA TYR A 18 16.41 2.18 5.12
C TYR A 18 17.06 2.64 3.82
N TYR A 19 16.29 2.64 2.73
CA TYR A 19 16.70 3.23 1.46
C TYR A 19 16.11 4.63 1.35
N LEU A 20 16.97 5.63 1.10
CA LEU A 20 16.53 6.98 0.75
C LEU A 20 16.50 7.10 -0.77
N ILE A 21 15.30 7.15 -1.34
CA ILE A 21 15.13 7.27 -2.79
C ILE A 21 14.69 8.70 -3.13
N PRO A 22 15.53 9.51 -3.79
CA PRO A 22 15.16 10.86 -4.18
C PRO A 22 14.21 10.84 -5.37
N LEU A 23 12.90 10.97 -5.10
CA LEU A 23 11.85 10.97 -6.13
C LEU A 23 12.05 12.01 -7.24
N LYS A 24 12.75 13.13 -6.96
CA LYS A 24 13.05 14.16 -7.96
C LYS A 24 14.00 13.69 -9.07
N CYS A 25 14.79 12.64 -8.82
CA CYS A 25 15.73 12.08 -9.77
C CYS A 25 15.10 10.95 -10.61
N PHE A 26 13.86 10.56 -10.31
CA PHE A 26 13.13 9.56 -11.06
C PHE A 26 12.59 10.16 -12.36
N THR A 27 12.99 9.58 -13.50
CA THR A 27 12.73 10.07 -14.86
C THR A 27 11.40 9.60 -15.46
N ASP A 28 10.56 8.93 -14.67
CA ASP A 28 9.30 8.31 -15.12
C ASP A 28 9.48 7.18 -16.15
N GLU A 29 10.69 6.63 -16.27
CA GLU A 29 10.94 5.40 -17.03
C GLU A 29 10.63 4.18 -16.16
N ILE A 30 9.71 3.32 -16.61
CA ILE A 30 9.31 2.11 -15.90
C ILE A 30 10.08 0.91 -16.45
N ARG A 31 10.94 0.27 -15.64
CA ARG A 31 11.71 -0.91 -16.04
C ARG A 31 11.44 -2.12 -15.15
N ASP A 32 11.15 -1.89 -13.88
CA ASP A 32 10.87 -2.95 -12.91
C ASP A 32 9.72 -2.59 -11.96
N ASP A 33 9.47 -3.47 -10.99
CA ASP A 33 8.43 -3.28 -9.98
C ASP A 33 8.71 -2.07 -9.08
N LEU A 34 9.97 -1.80 -8.76
CA LEU A 34 10.35 -0.65 -7.92
C LEU A 34 10.03 0.66 -8.64
N ASP A 35 10.30 0.75 -9.94
CA ASP A 35 9.98 1.92 -10.75
C ASP A 35 8.46 2.19 -10.79
N GLN A 36 7.64 1.14 -10.84
CA GLN A 36 6.18 1.28 -10.74
C GLN A 36 5.78 1.89 -9.38
N TRP A 37 6.38 1.43 -8.28
CA TRP A 37 6.15 2.02 -6.96
C TRP A 37 6.59 3.49 -6.91
N LEU A 38 7.76 3.82 -7.48
CA LEU A 38 8.26 5.19 -7.52
C LEU A 38 7.37 6.12 -8.32
N TYR A 39 6.89 5.67 -9.48
CA TYR A 39 5.90 6.40 -10.27
C TYR A 39 4.63 6.64 -9.47
N ALA A 40 4.12 5.61 -8.80
CA ALA A 40 2.89 5.71 -8.02
C ALA A 40 3.00 6.71 -6.86
N PHE A 41 4.12 6.72 -6.15
CA PHE A 41 4.36 7.70 -5.08
C PHE A 41 4.60 9.11 -5.59
N LYS A 42 5.27 9.26 -6.74
CA LYS A 42 5.53 10.58 -7.34
C LYS A 42 4.25 11.21 -7.87
N ASN A 43 3.40 10.43 -8.53
CA ASN A 43 2.22 10.92 -9.25
C ASN A 43 0.91 10.74 -8.47
N ASN A 44 0.93 10.06 -7.33
CA ASN A 44 -0.26 9.64 -6.56
C ASN A 44 -1.29 8.90 -7.44
N GLU A 45 -0.82 8.06 -8.34
CA GLU A 45 -1.65 7.32 -9.29
C GLU A 45 -1.03 5.96 -9.60
N VAL A 46 -1.87 4.94 -9.74
CA VAL A 46 -1.45 3.60 -10.16
C VAL A 46 -2.16 3.30 -11.48
N PRO A 47 -1.46 3.35 -12.63
CA PRO A 47 -1.96 2.88 -13.90
C PRO A 47 -2.41 1.41 -13.86
N ASP A 48 -3.40 1.05 -14.68
CA ASP A 48 -4.01 -0.28 -14.69
C ASP A 48 -3.06 -1.38 -15.17
N GLU A 49 -2.06 -1.01 -15.96
CA GLU A 49 -1.01 -1.89 -16.47
C GLU A 49 0.06 -2.25 -15.43
N PHE A 50 0.07 -1.60 -14.26
CA PHE A 50 1.05 -1.89 -13.22
C PHE A 50 0.76 -3.24 -12.57
N THR A 51 1.81 -4.06 -12.48
CA THR A 51 1.75 -5.46 -12.03
C THR A 51 2.63 -5.74 -10.83
N ALA A 52 3.32 -4.72 -10.29
CA ALA A 52 4.18 -4.86 -9.13
C ALA A 52 3.41 -5.50 -7.94
N PRO A 53 4.00 -6.48 -7.23
CA PRO A 53 3.33 -7.17 -6.15
C PRO A 53 2.77 -6.22 -5.10
N GLY A 54 1.46 -6.27 -4.87
CA GLY A 54 0.76 -5.43 -3.88
C GLY A 54 0.40 -4.02 -4.34
N ILE A 55 0.73 -3.61 -5.57
CA ILE A 55 0.46 -2.24 -6.05
C ILE A 55 -1.04 -1.95 -6.22
N VAL A 56 -1.86 -2.98 -6.45
CA VAL A 56 -3.33 -2.86 -6.46
C VAL A 56 -3.86 -2.37 -5.11
N ALA A 57 -3.29 -2.83 -3.99
CA ALA A 57 -3.69 -2.36 -2.67
C ALA A 57 -3.26 -0.89 -2.43
N LEU A 58 -2.18 -0.43 -3.07
CA LEU A 58 -1.84 0.99 -3.07
C LEU A 58 -2.88 1.79 -3.86
N LYS A 59 -3.29 1.30 -5.04
CA LYS A 59 -4.32 1.94 -5.86
C LYS A 59 -5.61 2.18 -5.08
N GLU A 60 -6.14 1.13 -4.44
CA GLU A 60 -7.35 1.23 -3.61
C GLU A 60 -7.23 2.29 -2.49
N LYS A 61 -6.05 2.36 -1.84
CA LYS A 61 -5.79 3.38 -0.81
C LYS A 61 -5.74 4.79 -1.39
N LEU A 62 -5.08 4.97 -2.53
CA LEU A 62 -5.01 6.28 -3.20
C LEU A 62 -6.40 6.72 -3.66
N ASP A 63 -7.21 5.82 -4.21
CA ASP A 63 -8.58 6.10 -4.63
C ASP A 63 -9.44 6.54 -3.44
N TYR A 64 -9.36 5.84 -2.31
CA TYR A 64 -10.04 6.24 -1.08
C TYR A 64 -9.59 7.63 -0.55
N LEU A 65 -8.29 7.94 -0.64
CA LEU A 65 -7.76 9.24 -0.23
C LEU A 65 -8.22 10.37 -1.16
N LYS A 66 -8.44 10.08 -2.45
CA LYS A 66 -8.95 11.04 -3.45
C LYS A 66 -10.45 11.32 -3.32
N MET A 67 -11.22 10.44 -2.68
CA MET A 67 -12.66 10.64 -2.46
C MET A 67 -12.97 11.90 -1.66
N ASP A 68 -14.06 12.57 -2.04
CA ASP A 68 -14.65 13.63 -1.23
C ASP A 68 -15.38 13.09 0.02
N GLU A 69 -15.85 13.98 0.90
CA GLU A 69 -16.49 13.58 2.16
C GLU A 69 -17.82 12.83 1.97
N VAL A 70 -18.53 13.07 0.87
CA VAL A 70 -19.80 12.41 0.55
C VAL A 70 -19.53 11.02 0.00
N GLU A 71 -18.58 10.90 -0.92
CA GLU A 71 -18.10 9.65 -1.51
C GLU A 71 -17.53 8.74 -0.43
N ARG A 72 -16.64 9.27 0.42
CA ARG A 72 -16.04 8.52 1.52
C ARG A 72 -17.09 7.97 2.48
N ARG A 73 -18.07 8.78 2.89
CA ARG A 73 -19.19 8.33 3.76
C ARG A 73 -20.02 7.22 3.11
N ARG A 74 -20.28 7.30 1.81
CA ARG A 74 -21.01 6.25 1.08
C ARG A 74 -20.20 4.97 1.01
N PHE A 75 -18.90 5.09 0.74
CA PHE A 75 -17.97 3.97 0.70
C PHE A 75 -17.87 3.27 2.06
N ASP A 76 -17.64 4.02 3.14
CA ASP A 76 -17.54 3.47 4.51
C ASP A 76 -18.81 2.71 4.89
N LYS A 77 -19.98 3.30 4.60
CA LYS A 77 -21.27 2.63 4.84
C LYS A 77 -21.42 1.34 4.04
N HIS A 78 -20.93 1.30 2.81
CA HIS A 78 -20.93 0.09 2.00
C HIS A 78 -20.00 -0.98 2.57
N VAL A 79 -18.80 -0.61 3.02
CA VAL A 79 -17.84 -1.52 3.66
C VAL A 79 -18.40 -2.09 4.96
N ASP A 80 -19.04 -1.25 5.80
CA ASP A 80 -19.67 -1.68 7.05
C ASP A 80 -20.84 -2.64 6.81
N TYR A 81 -21.67 -2.36 5.80
CA TYR A 81 -22.75 -3.26 5.40
C TYR A 81 -22.18 -4.62 4.97
N ALA A 82 -21.19 -4.63 4.07
CA ALA A 82 -20.56 -5.86 3.61
C ALA A 82 -19.96 -6.68 4.77
N ARG A 83 -19.25 -6.05 5.70
CA ARG A 83 -18.69 -6.72 6.89
C ARG A 83 -19.78 -7.34 7.77
N SER A 84 -20.91 -6.66 7.94
CA SER A 84 -22.03 -7.14 8.77
C SER A 84 -22.69 -8.38 8.17
N GLU A 85 -22.93 -8.38 6.84
CA GLU A 85 -23.46 -9.55 6.13
C GLU A 85 -22.55 -10.77 6.27
N TRP A 86 -21.24 -10.57 6.10
CA TRP A 86 -20.25 -11.63 6.31
C TRP A 86 -20.27 -12.20 7.72
N GLY A 87 -20.43 -11.34 8.74
CA GLY A 87 -20.55 -11.78 10.13
C GLY A 87 -21.78 -12.66 10.38
N MET A 88 -22.92 -12.33 9.76
CA MET A 88 -24.14 -13.14 9.85
C MET A 88 -23.99 -14.50 9.15
N ILE A 89 -23.39 -14.52 7.96
CA ILE A 89 -23.15 -15.76 7.20
C ILE A 89 -22.17 -16.68 7.95
N ASP A 90 -21.07 -16.13 8.49
CA ASP A 90 -20.08 -16.91 9.25
C ASP A 90 -20.68 -17.49 10.53
N HIS A 91 -21.52 -16.73 11.24
CA HIS A 91 -22.26 -17.23 12.40
C HIS A 91 -23.16 -18.41 12.02
N ALA A 92 -23.99 -18.26 10.97
CA ALA A 92 -24.89 -19.31 10.50
C ALA A 92 -24.17 -20.58 10.01
N ARG A 93 -22.89 -20.49 9.61
CA ARG A 93 -22.07 -21.64 9.19
C ARG A 93 -21.44 -22.39 10.37
N ARG A 94 -21.30 -21.73 11.52
CA ARG A 94 -20.71 -22.31 12.75
C ARG A 94 -21.75 -22.99 13.65
N GLU A 95 -23.02 -22.65 13.46
CA GLU A 95 -24.17 -23.36 14.04
C GLU A 95 -24.54 -24.60 13.21
#